data_AF-A0A9D6DJ17-F1
#
_entry.id   AF-A0A9D6DJ17-F1
#
_cell.length_a   1.000
_cell.length_b   1.000
_cell.length_c   1.000
_cell.angle_alpha   90.00
_cell.angle_beta   90.00
_cell.angle_gamma   90.00
#
_symmetry.space_group_name_H-M   'P 1'
#
loop_
_entity.id
_entity.type
_entity.pdbx_description
1 polymer ?
#
loop_
_entity_poly.entity_id
_entity_poly.type
_entity_poly.pdbx_seq_one_letter_code
_entity_poly.pdbx_strand_id
1 'polypeptide(L)'
;MVPDVPEEGFRVTDRRRHDSEVEARPVAAEARPAPAAPPPPRPAQPQAPERSLAGLFMMLASSAVVSMGEVADPVTGQRHDDLDQAAEIIDVLVLLREKTEGHRSAEESQVLDELVYDLQVRFVNARKRAG
;
A
#
# COMPACT_ATOMS: atom_id res chain seq x y z
N MET A 1 -36.76 0.54 -39.11
CA MET A 1 -36.44 1.98 -39.10
C MET A 1 -36.49 2.43 -37.65
N VAL A 2 -35.36 2.40 -36.95
CA VAL A 2 -35.26 2.85 -35.54
C VAL A 2 -34.88 4.34 -35.59
N PRO A 3 -35.57 5.24 -34.87
CA PRO A 3 -35.14 6.62 -34.79
C PRO A 3 -33.89 6.73 -33.90
N ASP A 4 -32.94 7.47 -34.46
CA ASP A 4 -31.66 7.92 -33.93
C ASP A 4 -31.82 8.63 -32.59
N VAL A 5 -31.10 8.18 -31.56
CA VAL A 5 -30.96 8.91 -30.29
C VAL A 5 -29.59 9.60 -30.34
N PRO A 6 -29.52 10.95 -30.44
CA PRO A 6 -28.24 11.63 -30.44
C PRO A 6 -27.63 11.64 -29.03
N GLU A 7 -26.35 11.28 -28.97
CA GLU A 7 -25.53 11.35 -27.76
C GLU A 7 -25.31 12.81 -27.33
N GLU A 8 -25.81 13.19 -26.15
CA GLU A 8 -25.50 14.47 -25.53
C GLU A 8 -24.11 14.40 -24.86
N GLY A 9 -23.11 14.93 -25.58
CA GLY A 9 -21.77 15.13 -25.07
C GLY A 9 -21.74 16.06 -23.85
N PHE A 10 -21.20 15.54 -22.75
CA PHE A 10 -21.03 16.28 -21.50
C PHE A 10 -19.93 17.35 -21.64
N ARG A 11 -20.31 18.63 -21.64
CA ARG A 11 -19.38 19.78 -21.70
C ARG A 11 -18.96 20.22 -20.30
N VAL A 12 -17.74 19.89 -19.91
CA VAL A 12 -17.08 20.45 -18.72
C VAL A 12 -16.52 21.82 -19.06
N THR A 13 -17.20 22.89 -18.62
CA THR A 13 -16.68 24.25 -18.67
C THR A 13 -15.70 24.49 -17.53
N ASP A 14 -14.40 24.42 -17.85
CA ASP A 14 -13.32 24.89 -16.99
C ASP A 14 -13.42 26.42 -16.83
N ARG A 15 -13.59 26.89 -15.58
CA ARG A 15 -13.66 28.31 -15.23
C ARG A 15 -12.32 28.75 -14.65
N ARG A 16 -11.23 28.58 -15.41
CA ARG A 16 -9.99 29.30 -15.12
C ARG A 16 -10.20 30.78 -15.36
N ARG A 17 -10.36 31.48 -14.24
CA ARG A 17 -10.35 32.93 -14.09
C ARG A 17 -9.07 33.49 -14.72
N HIS A 18 -9.20 33.98 -15.96
CA HIS A 18 -8.19 34.80 -16.62
C HIS A 18 -8.71 36.23 -16.51
N ASP A 19 -8.06 37.05 -15.70
CA ASP A 19 -8.23 38.50 -15.76
C ASP A 19 -6.84 39.12 -15.59
N SER A 20 -6.39 39.74 -16.66
CA SER A 20 -5.20 40.56 -16.75
C SER A 20 -5.72 41.96 -17.03
N GLU A 21 -5.55 42.91 -16.12
CA GLU A 21 -5.07 44.25 -16.49
C GLU A 21 -4.60 45.05 -15.27
N VAL A 22 -3.65 45.94 -15.54
CA VAL A 22 -2.75 46.64 -14.64
C VAL A 22 -3.24 48.08 -14.47
N GLU A 23 -3.22 48.64 -13.26
CA GLU A 23 -3.10 50.09 -13.09
C GLU A 23 -2.25 50.46 -11.85
N ALA A 24 -1.35 51.41 -12.06
CA ALA A 24 -0.17 51.68 -11.24
C ALA A 24 -0.42 52.62 -10.05
N ARG A 25 0.34 52.43 -8.95
CA ARG A 25 0.61 53.45 -7.93
C ARG A 25 2.07 53.41 -7.47
N PRO A 26 2.65 54.56 -7.08
CA PRO A 26 4.07 54.86 -7.22
C PRO A 26 4.96 54.23 -6.15
N VAL A 27 6.23 54.08 -6.51
CA VAL A 27 7.33 53.51 -5.71
C VAL A 27 7.64 54.41 -4.51
N ALA A 28 7.46 53.89 -3.30
CA ALA A 28 8.02 54.48 -2.09
C ALA A 28 8.58 53.37 -1.17
N ALA A 29 9.91 53.39 -1.06
CA ALA A 29 10.74 52.81 0.00
C ALA A 29 10.58 51.31 0.33
N GLU A 30 11.53 50.58 -0.22
CA GLU A 30 12.02 49.25 0.15
C GLU A 30 11.98 48.98 1.67
N ALA A 31 11.07 48.10 2.09
CA ALA A 31 11.27 47.26 3.26
C ALA A 31 11.26 45.81 2.76
N ARG A 32 12.44 45.22 2.56
CA ARG A 32 12.55 43.78 2.33
C ARG A 32 11.84 43.08 3.49
N PRO A 33 10.85 42.20 3.25
CA PRO A 33 10.38 41.34 4.31
C PRO A 33 11.58 40.50 4.77
N ALA A 34 11.88 40.54 6.07
CA ALA A 34 12.86 39.64 6.67
C ALA A 34 12.52 38.20 6.24
N PRO A 35 13.52 37.33 5.99
CA PRO A 35 13.26 35.94 5.64
C PRO A 35 12.32 35.35 6.70
N ALA A 36 11.13 34.96 6.26
CA ALA A 36 10.18 34.27 7.13
C ALA A 36 10.92 33.06 7.71
N ALA A 37 10.99 32.99 9.04
CA ALA A 37 11.53 31.83 9.71
C ALA A 37 10.85 30.56 9.15
N PRO A 38 11.59 29.46 8.95
CA PRO A 38 10.98 28.22 8.51
C PRO A 38 9.81 27.89 9.43
N PRO A 39 8.66 27.43 8.89
CA PRO A 39 7.53 27.06 9.72
C PRO A 39 8.03 26.04 10.77
N PRO A 40 7.53 26.13 12.02
CA PRO A 40 7.92 25.17 13.04
C PRO A 40 7.71 23.76 12.52
N PRO A 41 8.62 22.81 12.84
CA PRO A 41 8.46 21.43 12.41
C PRO A 41 7.08 20.97 12.84
N ARG A 42 6.25 20.56 11.88
CA ARG A 42 4.96 19.95 12.19
C ARG A 42 5.28 18.80 13.16
N PRO A 43 4.56 18.67 14.29
CA PRO A 43 4.73 17.52 15.16
C PRO A 43 4.63 16.27 14.29
N ALA A 44 5.63 15.38 14.40
CA ALA A 44 5.66 14.14 13.65
C ALA A 44 4.34 13.42 13.90
N GLN A 45 3.43 13.47 12.93
CA GLN A 45 2.32 12.53 12.91
C GLN A 45 2.97 11.15 12.97
N PRO A 46 2.45 10.20 13.79
CA PRO A 46 2.96 8.84 13.80
C PRO A 46 3.04 8.41 12.33
N GLN A 47 4.26 8.24 11.82
CA GLN A 47 4.43 7.92 10.42
C GLN A 47 3.79 6.56 10.27
N ALA A 48 2.64 6.50 9.58
CA ALA A 48 2.03 5.24 9.24
C ALA A 48 3.13 4.39 8.60
N PRO A 49 3.27 3.11 8.99
CA PRO A 49 4.37 2.28 8.51
C PRO A 49 4.45 2.45 6.99
N GLU A 50 5.63 2.83 6.51
CA GLU A 50 5.83 3.06 5.07
C GLU A 50 5.31 1.83 4.33
N ARG A 51 4.33 2.04 3.47
CA ARG A 51 3.68 0.93 2.76
C ARG A 51 4.67 0.38 1.75
N SER A 52 5.25 -0.78 2.03
CA SER A 52 6.23 -1.49 1.20
C SER A 52 5.72 -2.89 0.81
N LEU A 53 6.28 -3.46 -0.28
CA LEU A 53 5.96 -4.84 -0.65
C LEU A 53 6.44 -5.83 0.41
N ALA A 54 7.61 -5.57 0.99
CA ALA A 54 8.11 -6.35 2.14
C ALA A 54 7.11 -6.35 3.31
N GLY A 55 6.51 -5.19 3.63
CA GLY A 55 5.48 -5.10 4.66
C GLY A 55 4.22 -5.92 4.33
N LEU A 56 3.78 -5.90 3.07
CA LEU A 56 2.66 -6.74 2.60
C LEU A 56 2.99 -8.23 2.74
N PHE A 57 4.17 -8.67 2.33
CA PHE A 57 4.59 -10.07 2.41
C PHE A 57 4.66 -10.55 3.86
N MET A 58 5.21 -9.74 4.76
CA MET A 58 5.29 -10.04 6.19
C MET A 58 3.90 -10.15 6.84
N MET A 59 2.96 -9.28 6.44
CA MET A 59 1.59 -9.34 6.92
C MET A 59 0.90 -10.65 6.48
N LEU A 60 1.05 -11.04 5.21
CA LEU A 60 0.50 -12.30 4.70
C LEU A 60 1.16 -13.51 5.37
N ALA A 61 2.49 -13.52 5.51
CA ALA A 61 3.21 -14.58 6.19
C ALA A 61 2.76 -14.75 7.64
N SER A 62 2.54 -13.64 8.36
CA SER A 62 2.02 -13.68 9.72
C SER A 62 0.64 -14.34 9.78
N SER A 63 -0.24 -14.02 8.81
CA SER A 63 -1.55 -14.66 8.71
C SER A 63 -1.43 -16.17 8.44
N ALA A 64 -0.51 -16.59 7.56
CA ALA A 64 -0.30 -18.02 7.29
C ALA A 64 0.17 -18.79 8.53
N VAL A 65 1.09 -18.21 9.31
CA VAL A 65 1.58 -18.82 10.57
C VAL A 65 0.46 -18.96 11.61
N VAL A 66 -0.45 -17.99 11.70
CA VAL A 66 -1.64 -18.08 12.55
C VAL A 66 -2.59 -19.17 12.05
N SER A 67 -2.86 -19.25 10.74
CA SER A 67 -3.70 -20.30 10.15
C SER A 67 -3.10 -21.70 10.31
N MET A 68 -1.76 -21.83 10.38
CA MET A 68 -1.09 -23.10 10.73
C MET A 68 -1.15 -23.45 12.24
N GLY A 69 -1.77 -22.60 13.06
CA GLY A 69 -1.89 -22.70 14.52
C GLY A 69 -0.57 -22.69 15.30
N GLU A 70 0.53 -22.28 14.65
CA GLU A 70 1.83 -22.13 15.33
C GLU A 70 1.80 -20.98 16.35
N VAL A 71 0.97 -19.96 16.08
CA VAL A 71 0.75 -18.79 16.93
C VAL A 71 -0.74 -18.67 17.22
N ALA A 72 -1.10 -18.22 18.43
CA ALA A 72 -2.48 -17.92 18.75
C ALA A 72 -2.95 -16.70 17.94
N ASP A 73 -4.19 -16.73 17.47
CA ASP A 73 -4.79 -15.59 16.79
C ASP A 73 -4.75 -14.37 17.73
N PRO A 74 -4.14 -13.24 17.32
CA PRO A 74 -4.01 -12.06 18.16
C PRO A 74 -5.35 -11.38 18.49
N VAL A 75 -6.40 -11.65 17.72
CA VAL A 75 -7.74 -11.08 17.92
C VAL A 75 -8.55 -11.93 18.90
N THR A 76 -8.58 -13.25 18.69
CA THR A 76 -9.42 -14.15 19.50
C THR A 76 -8.67 -14.78 20.67
N GLY A 77 -7.34 -14.78 20.64
CA GLY A 77 -6.48 -15.48 21.59
C GLY A 77 -6.50 -17.01 21.44
N GLN A 78 -7.26 -17.53 20.48
CA GLN A 78 -7.42 -18.97 20.28
C GLN A 78 -6.39 -19.48 19.26
N ARG A 79 -5.93 -20.72 19.44
CA ARG A 79 -5.23 -21.45 18.38
C ARG A 79 -6.27 -22.19 17.56
N HIS A 80 -6.31 -21.89 16.27
CA HIS A 80 -7.13 -22.60 15.31
C HIS A 80 -6.24 -23.05 14.15
N ASP A 81 -6.30 -24.34 13.84
CA ASP A 81 -5.55 -24.94 12.73
C ASP A 81 -6.46 -24.94 11.49
N ASP A 82 -6.27 -23.96 10.61
CA ASP A 82 -6.89 -23.90 9.29
C ASP A 82 -5.80 -24.03 8.21
N LEU A 83 -5.44 -25.28 7.93
CA LEU A 83 -4.41 -25.58 6.93
C LEU A 83 -4.85 -25.20 5.51
N ASP A 84 -6.15 -25.21 5.21
CA ASP A 84 -6.64 -24.81 3.89
C ASP A 84 -6.41 -23.31 3.70
N GLN A 85 -6.72 -22.49 4.71
CA GLN A 85 -6.41 -21.06 4.69
C GLN A 85 -4.91 -20.78 4.60
N ALA A 86 -4.09 -21.55 5.33
CA ALA A 86 -2.63 -21.40 5.25
C ALA A 86 -2.11 -21.69 3.83
N ALA A 87 -2.65 -22.72 3.17
CA ALA A 87 -2.29 -23.05 1.79
C ALA A 87 -2.66 -21.93 0.81
N GLU A 88 -3.87 -21.39 0.91
CA GLU A 88 -4.30 -20.26 0.07
C GLU A 88 -3.39 -19.04 0.21
N ILE A 89 -2.96 -18.71 1.43
CA ILE A 89 -2.05 -17.58 1.68
C ILE A 89 -0.67 -17.83 1.06
N ILE A 90 -0.15 -19.06 1.16
CA ILE A 90 1.13 -19.43 0.52
C ILE A 90 1.01 -19.30 -1.01
N ASP A 91 -0.10 -19.75 -1.59
CA ASP A 91 -0.34 -19.64 -3.03
C ASP A 91 -0.43 -18.17 -3.47
N VAL A 92 -1.04 -17.30 -2.66
CA VAL A 92 -1.03 -15.84 -2.91
C VAL A 92 0.38 -15.27 -2.88
N LEU A 93 1.24 -15.68 -1.93
CA LEU A 93 2.64 -15.24 -1.90
C LEU A 93 3.42 -15.71 -3.13
N VAL A 94 3.19 -16.95 -3.58
CA VAL A 94 3.78 -17.47 -4.83
C VAL A 94 3.28 -16.69 -6.04
N LEU A 95 1.98 -16.39 -6.11
CA LEU A 95 1.42 -15.55 -7.17
C LEU A 95 2.05 -14.14 -7.16
N LEU A 96 2.20 -13.53 -5.99
CA LEU A 96 2.82 -12.21 -5.86
C LEU A 96 4.28 -12.23 -6.29
N ARG A 97 5.00 -13.33 -6.08
CA ARG A 97 6.37 -13.50 -6.57
C ARG A 97 6.46 -13.39 -8.08
N GLU A 98 5.50 -13.94 -8.82
CA GLU A 98 5.43 -13.78 -10.27
C GLU A 98 4.94 -12.39 -10.66
N LYS A 99 3.85 -11.92 -10.04
CA LYS A 99 3.19 -10.67 -10.46
C LYS A 99 3.96 -9.40 -10.12
N THR A 100 4.88 -9.46 -9.15
CA THR A 100 5.71 -8.32 -8.76
C THR A 100 7.13 -8.42 -9.31
N GLU A 101 7.44 -9.39 -10.18
CA GLU A 101 8.75 -9.50 -10.81
C GLU A 101 9.10 -8.23 -11.60
N GLY A 102 10.36 -7.79 -11.51
CA GLY A 102 10.84 -6.54 -12.09
C GLY A 102 10.38 -5.26 -11.35
N HIS A 103 9.47 -5.38 -10.39
CA HIS A 103 8.94 -4.26 -9.60
C HIS A 103 9.37 -4.30 -8.13
N ARG A 104 10.18 -5.28 -7.76
CA ARG A 104 10.75 -5.46 -6.41
C ARG A 104 12.19 -4.97 -6.35
N SER A 105 12.57 -4.42 -5.20
CA SER A 105 13.98 -4.25 -4.84
C SER A 105 14.66 -5.61 -4.60
N ALA A 106 16.00 -5.61 -4.46
CA ALA A 106 16.74 -6.82 -4.10
C ALA A 106 16.32 -7.35 -2.72
N GLU A 107 16.12 -6.44 -1.75
CA GLU A 107 15.64 -6.77 -0.42
C GLU A 107 14.23 -7.37 -0.44
N GLU A 108 13.30 -6.75 -1.17
CA GLU A 108 11.93 -7.25 -1.28
C GLU A 108 11.86 -8.63 -1.95
N SER A 109 12.75 -8.88 -2.92
CA SER A 109 12.86 -10.18 -3.57
C SER A 109 13.40 -11.24 -2.62
N GLN A 110 14.46 -10.91 -1.87
CA GLN A 110 15.03 -11.81 -0.88
C GLN A 110 14.01 -12.17 0.22
N VAL A 111 13.33 -11.17 0.78
CA VAL A 111 12.30 -11.38 1.81
C VAL A 111 11.20 -12.30 1.28
N LEU A 112 10.72 -12.07 0.06
CA LEU A 112 9.66 -12.90 -0.52
C LEU A 112 10.11 -14.35 -0.73
N ASP A 113 11.31 -14.56 -1.26
CA ASP A 113 11.86 -15.90 -1.50
C ASP A 113 12.06 -16.67 -0.18
N GLU A 114 12.60 -16.01 0.85
CA GLU A 114 12.79 -16.59 2.18
C GLU A 114 11.45 -16.95 2.83
N LEU A 115 10.45 -16.06 2.77
CA LEU A 115 9.12 -16.30 3.34
C LEU A 115 8.42 -17.46 2.65
N VAL A 116 8.42 -17.52 1.31
CA VAL A 116 7.78 -18.61 0.57
C VAL A 116 8.41 -19.95 0.94
N TYR A 117 9.73 -20.03 1.00
CA TYR A 117 10.43 -21.26 1.37
C TYR A 117 10.11 -21.69 2.81
N ASP A 118 10.23 -20.79 3.77
CA ASP A 118 9.99 -21.09 5.19
C ASP A 118 8.54 -21.56 5.43
N LEU A 119 7.57 -20.84 4.85
CA LEU A 119 6.15 -21.18 5.00
C LEU A 119 5.81 -22.54 4.37
N GLN A 120 6.37 -22.88 3.20
CA GLN A 120 6.15 -24.18 2.59
C GLN A 120 6.67 -25.33 3.47
N VAL A 121 7.86 -25.17 4.05
CA VAL A 121 8.44 -26.18 4.96
C VAL A 121 7.57 -26.33 6.21
N ARG A 122 7.16 -25.20 6.82
CA ARG A 122 6.28 -25.20 8.00
C ARG A 122 4.93 -25.84 7.69
N PHE A 123 4.33 -25.53 6.55
CA PHE A 123 3.07 -26.08 6.12
C PHE A 123 3.13 -27.61 5.98
N VAL A 124 4.18 -28.13 5.34
CA VAL A 124 4.38 -29.59 5.23
C VAL A 124 4.51 -30.23 6.62
N ASN A 125 5.22 -29.58 7.55
CA ASN A 125 5.37 -30.08 8.91
C ASN A 125 4.05 -30.00 9.69
N ALA A 126 3.28 -28.92 9.55
CA ALA A 126 1.97 -28.75 10.16
C ALA A 126 0.98 -29.81 9.66
N ARG A 127 0.96 -30.06 8.35
CA ARG A 127 0.12 -31.10 7.75
C ARG A 127 0.46 -32.51 8.24
N LYS A 128 1.74 -32.78 8.55
CA LYS A 128 2.17 -34.05 9.16
C LYS A 128 1.77 -34.19 10.63
N ARG A 129 1.52 -33.08 11.35
CA ARG A 129 1.05 -33.12 12.75
C ARG A 129 -0.46 -33.32 12.84
N ALA A 130 -1.19 -32.85 11.85
CA ALA A 130 -2.66 -32.90 11.79
C ALA A 130 -3.21 -34.23 11.23
N GLY A 131 -2.38 -35.03 10.54
CA GLY A 131 -2.73 -36.35 10.02
C GLY A 131 -2.12 -37.48 10.83
#